data_AF-A0A7S2TEW5-F1
#
_entry.id   AF-A0A7S2TEW5-F1
#
_cell.length_a   1.000
_cell.length_b   1.000
_cell.length_c   1.000
_cell.angle_alpha   90.00
_cell.angle_beta   90.00
_cell.angle_gamma   90.00
#
_symmetry.space_group_name_H-M   'P 1'
#
loop_
_entity.id
_entity.type
_entity.pdbx_description
1 polymer ?
#
loop_
_entity_poly.entity_id
_entity_poly.type
_entity_poly.pdbx_seq_one_letter_code
_entity_poly.pdbx_strand_id
1 'polypeptide(L)'
;VVCKLLTSCFTILAPYERSFYNDAMELPTDSKSPNGQKSVRIHKSVILRIINHMQMFLQDDHVSRCWRNLEQFFRLLYNFAKLGKDERDFLMRTATIWRLVDFHMGNDSPYAQQRRWDMGDEYSEPQFRDMWGVLSLLSRICKTGSKTIPPTQLDQPQEIHQDVRALMLDAKFLQKMMGNSQNVRATIDLVKHWIWDNELSNQWFHQIFQKCVNDTNYDAVEPLYMLLDEILDLKDSMQRERVAMYLNSRDGLIEKAFRYRFQYPLFTYGCIKKLMELARDSSTAAGQYLQENKEQLSWVCSWLETHIEHSAQSQGEYDSPAKEVNAIERQRSKVHTLQEWQTWLCLDEEDDEILYARHEQPVINTFDDDEDDEKLDHFATNDINPEDIQ
;
A
#
# COMPACT_ATOMS: atom_id res chain seq x y z
N VAL A 1 25.27 9.00 17.44
CA VAL A 1 25.87 8.14 18.50
C VAL A 1 24.88 7.89 19.65
N VAL A 2 24.29 8.94 20.22
CA VAL A 2 23.33 8.84 21.35
C VAL A 2 22.15 7.89 21.06
N CYS A 3 21.47 8.02 19.91
CA CYS A 3 20.35 7.12 19.55
C CYS A 3 20.75 5.64 19.51
N LYS A 4 21.95 5.31 19.00
CA LYS A 4 22.46 3.93 18.97
C LYS A 4 22.75 3.39 20.39
N LEU A 5 23.31 4.24 21.24
CA LEU A 5 23.57 3.89 22.64
C LEU A 5 22.25 3.63 23.38
N LEU A 6 21.28 4.55 23.28
CA LEU A 6 19.96 4.39 23.90
C LEU A 6 19.23 3.15 23.39
N THR A 7 19.27 2.89 22.08
CA THR A 7 18.70 1.66 21.50
C THR A 7 19.33 0.42 22.15
N SER A 8 20.66 0.40 22.28
CA SER A 8 21.37 -0.74 22.88
C SER A 8 21.02 -0.89 24.37
N CYS A 9 20.94 0.21 25.11
CA CYS A 9 20.50 0.21 26.51
C CYS A 9 19.08 -0.32 26.63
N PHE A 10 18.15 0.09 25.77
CA PHE A 10 16.76 -0.38 25.81
C PHE A 10 16.68 -1.87 25.52
N THR A 11 17.40 -2.38 24.52
CA THR A 11 17.44 -3.82 24.22
C THR A 11 17.94 -4.64 25.40
N ILE A 12 18.96 -4.16 26.12
CA ILE A 12 19.54 -4.85 27.27
C ILE A 12 18.61 -4.76 28.50
N LEU A 13 18.01 -3.60 28.75
CA LEU A 13 17.23 -3.33 29.97
C LEU A 13 15.77 -3.78 29.87
N ALA A 14 15.16 -3.77 28.69
CA ALA A 14 13.73 -4.04 28.51
C ALA A 14 13.27 -5.36 29.15
N PRO A 15 13.97 -6.51 29.01
CA PRO A 15 13.55 -7.75 29.65
C PRO A 15 13.43 -7.65 31.18
N TYR A 16 14.26 -6.82 31.81
CA TYR A 16 14.27 -6.60 33.26
C TYR A 16 13.30 -5.50 33.70
N GLU A 17 12.92 -4.60 32.80
CA GLU A 17 12.02 -3.48 33.11
C GLU A 17 10.54 -3.75 32.80
N ARG A 18 10.21 -4.76 31.99
CA ARG A 18 8.82 -5.07 31.58
C ARG A 18 7.87 -5.27 32.76
N SER A 19 8.33 -5.86 33.86
CA SER A 19 7.53 -6.01 35.09
C SER A 19 7.08 -4.67 35.67
N PHE A 20 7.80 -3.58 35.38
CA PHE A 20 7.51 -2.24 35.85
C PHE A 20 6.74 -1.38 34.85
N TYR A 21 6.34 -1.92 33.69
CA TYR A 21 5.70 -1.11 32.64
C TYR A 21 4.31 -0.61 33.02
N ASN A 22 3.62 -1.36 33.88
CA ASN A 22 2.31 -0.98 34.41
C ASN A 22 2.42 -0.27 35.78
N ASP A 23 3.63 -0.13 36.31
CA ASP A 23 3.88 0.44 37.62
C ASP A 23 4.19 1.93 37.53
N ALA A 24 3.67 2.67 38.52
CA ALA A 24 4.03 4.04 38.76
C ALA A 24 4.57 4.22 40.18
N MET A 25 5.35 5.28 40.37
CA MET A 25 5.78 5.77 41.68
C MET A 25 5.41 7.23 41.84
N GLU A 26 5.16 7.63 43.08
CA GLU A 26 4.90 9.03 43.43
C GLU A 26 6.20 9.69 43.87
N LEU A 27 6.57 10.78 43.22
CA LEU A 27 7.65 11.66 43.68
C LEU A 27 7.05 12.85 44.43
N PRO A 28 7.60 13.22 45.60
CA PRO A 28 7.25 14.47 46.26
C PRO A 28 7.57 15.65 45.34
N THR A 29 6.64 16.58 45.19
CA THR A 29 6.93 17.86 44.53
C THR A 29 7.50 18.84 45.54
N ASP A 30 8.64 19.46 45.19
CA ASP A 30 9.14 20.58 45.98
C ASP A 30 8.08 21.68 46.03
N SER A 31 7.74 22.06 47.26
CA SER A 31 6.61 22.91 47.61
C SER A 31 6.63 24.25 46.88
N LYS A 32 5.94 24.32 45.74
CA LYS A 32 5.34 25.50 45.06
C LYS A 32 4.64 25.08 43.74
N SER A 33 3.92 23.96 43.73
CA SER A 33 3.06 23.64 42.58
C SER A 33 1.84 24.56 42.58
N PRO A 34 1.55 25.30 41.49
CA PRO A 34 0.43 26.25 41.43
C PRO A 34 -0.94 25.60 41.62
N ASN A 35 -1.04 24.27 41.52
CA ASN A 35 -2.28 23.51 41.64
C ASN A 35 -2.43 22.74 42.97
N GLY A 36 -1.55 22.96 43.97
CA GLY A 36 -1.67 22.28 45.28
C GLY A 36 -1.38 20.76 45.25
N GLN A 37 -0.87 20.25 44.13
CA GLN A 37 -0.58 18.82 43.94
C GLN A 37 0.73 18.44 44.66
N LYS A 38 0.63 17.60 45.69
CA LYS A 38 1.73 17.23 46.62
C LYS A 38 2.68 16.15 46.09
N SER A 39 2.30 15.44 45.03
CA SER A 39 3.12 14.42 44.39
C SER A 39 2.86 14.37 42.89
N VAL A 40 3.89 13.97 42.13
CA VAL A 40 3.79 13.69 40.68
C VAL A 40 3.98 12.19 40.46
N ARG A 41 3.03 11.59 39.74
CA ARG A 41 3.05 10.18 39.38
C ARG A 41 3.92 9.98 38.14
N ILE A 42 4.96 9.14 38.24
CA ILE A 42 5.86 8.81 37.13
C ILE A 42 6.01 7.30 36.96
N HIS A 43 6.36 6.84 35.75
CA HIS A 43 6.64 5.43 35.51
C HIS A 43 7.85 4.94 36.34
N LYS A 44 7.79 3.72 36.87
CA LYS A 44 8.94 3.11 37.55
C LYS A 44 10.07 2.77 36.57
N SER A 45 9.72 2.24 35.40
CA SER A 45 10.68 1.94 34.33
C SER A 45 11.44 3.21 33.89
N VAL A 46 12.76 3.11 33.75
CA VAL A 46 13.60 4.20 33.22
C VAL A 46 13.31 4.37 31.73
N ILE A 47 13.17 3.27 30.99
CA ILE A 47 12.87 3.29 29.56
C ILE A 47 11.57 4.05 29.29
N LEU A 48 10.49 3.71 30.01
CA LEU A 48 9.20 4.36 29.82
C LEU A 48 9.22 5.85 30.20
N ARG A 49 10.00 6.24 31.21
CA ARG A 49 10.18 7.66 31.55
C ARG A 49 10.84 8.43 30.41
N ILE A 50 11.88 7.87 29.79
CA ILE A 50 12.56 8.48 28.64
C ILE A 50 11.60 8.58 27.46
N ILE A 51 10.94 7.48 27.08
CA ILE A 51 9.99 7.48 25.95
C ILE A 51 8.86 8.47 26.20
N ASN A 52 8.26 8.48 27.39
CA ASN A 52 7.17 9.40 27.72
C ASN A 52 7.62 10.86 27.64
N HIS A 53 8.79 11.19 28.17
CA HIS A 53 9.33 12.55 28.10
C HIS A 53 9.59 12.98 26.65
N MET A 54 10.14 12.08 25.83
CA MET A 54 10.37 12.38 24.41
C MET A 54 9.05 12.52 23.63
N GLN A 55 8.00 11.76 23.98
CA GLN A 55 6.67 11.95 23.38
C GLN A 55 6.03 13.29 23.76
N MET A 56 6.25 13.78 24.99
CA MET A 56 5.80 15.12 25.39
C MET A 56 6.50 16.22 24.60
N PHE A 57 7.77 16.02 24.22
CA PHE A 57 8.51 16.97 23.40
C PHE A 57 7.90 17.16 22.00
N LEU A 58 7.24 16.16 21.41
CA LEU A 58 6.52 16.31 20.14
C LEU A 58 5.32 17.26 20.20
N GLN A 59 4.82 17.56 21.40
CA GLN A 59 3.69 18.47 21.61
C GLN A 59 4.13 19.91 21.80
N ASP A 60 5.43 20.18 21.87
CA ASP A 60 5.97 21.54 21.96
C ASP A 60 5.93 22.21 20.58
N ASP A 61 5.32 23.39 20.48
CA ASP A 61 5.20 24.14 19.23
C ASP A 61 6.55 24.48 18.58
N HIS A 62 7.64 24.45 19.35
CA HIS A 62 8.99 24.72 18.85
C HIS A 62 9.73 23.47 18.35
N VAL A 63 9.19 22.28 18.54
CA VAL A 63 9.85 21.02 18.14
C VAL A 63 10.11 20.95 16.63
N SER A 64 9.21 21.52 15.83
CA SER A 64 9.36 21.62 14.37
C SER A 64 10.58 22.44 13.95
N ARG A 65 11.10 23.33 14.80
CA ARG A 65 12.36 24.06 14.52
C ARG A 65 13.59 23.16 14.60
N CYS A 66 13.49 22.05 15.34
CA CYS A 66 14.55 21.07 15.51
C CYS A 66 14.38 19.87 14.58
N TRP A 67 13.63 20.01 13.47
CA TRP A 67 13.23 18.92 12.58
C TRP A 67 14.38 18.02 12.10
N ARG A 68 15.58 18.58 11.91
CA ARG A 68 16.79 17.82 11.52
C ARG A 68 17.21 16.74 12.52
N ASN A 69 16.85 16.90 13.79
CA ASN A 69 17.18 15.94 14.85
C ASN A 69 16.08 14.92 15.10
N LEU A 70 14.87 15.12 14.55
CA LEU A 70 13.71 14.28 14.83
C LEU A 70 13.84 12.88 14.24
N GLU A 71 14.61 12.70 13.17
CA GLU A 71 14.91 11.40 12.60
C GLU A 71 15.47 10.43 13.67
N GLN A 72 16.36 10.91 14.54
CA GLN A 72 16.94 10.08 15.61
C GLN A 72 15.92 9.72 16.69
N PHE A 73 14.97 10.64 16.96
CA PHE A 73 13.85 10.38 17.86
C PHE A 73 12.94 9.30 17.28
N PHE A 74 12.53 9.43 16.02
CA PHE A 74 11.68 8.44 15.36
C PHE A 74 12.35 7.07 15.29
N ARG A 75 13.65 7.02 15.03
CA ARG A 75 14.42 5.78 15.05
C ARG A 75 14.41 5.09 16.39
N LEU A 76 14.59 5.84 17.48
CA LEU A 76 14.55 5.28 18.82
C LEU A 76 13.16 4.72 19.13
N LEU A 77 12.11 5.46 18.76
CA LEU A 77 10.72 5.04 18.94
C LEU A 77 10.39 3.78 18.12
N TYR A 78 10.89 3.72 16.88
CA TYR A 78 10.76 2.55 16.01
C TYR A 78 11.46 1.32 16.60
N ASN A 79 12.71 1.47 17.06
CA ASN A 79 13.43 0.38 17.69
C ASN A 79 12.74 -0.08 18.99
N PHE A 80 12.20 0.85 19.78
CA PHE A 80 11.41 0.53 20.97
C PHE A 80 10.16 -0.29 20.61
N ALA A 81 9.38 0.14 19.61
CA ALA A 81 8.20 -0.61 19.13
C ALA A 81 8.54 -2.01 18.59
N LYS A 82 9.78 -2.22 18.10
CA LYS A 82 10.26 -3.52 17.64
C LYS A 82 10.70 -4.47 18.76
N LEU A 83 10.90 -4.00 19.99
CA LEU A 83 11.35 -4.86 21.09
C LEU A 83 10.32 -5.92 21.49
N GLY A 84 9.03 -5.64 21.30
CA GLY A 84 7.99 -6.60 21.66
C GLY A 84 6.60 -5.99 21.83
N LYS A 85 5.69 -6.84 22.27
CA LYS A 85 4.29 -6.51 22.51
C LYS A 85 4.13 -5.47 23.61
N ASP A 86 4.83 -5.61 24.73
CA ASP A 86 4.69 -4.71 25.89
C ASP A 86 5.06 -3.26 25.53
N GLU A 87 6.07 -3.08 24.67
CA GLU A 87 6.48 -1.78 24.17
C GLU A 87 5.42 -1.17 23.26
N ARG A 88 4.85 -1.96 22.34
CA ARG A 88 3.74 -1.50 21.48
C ARG A 88 2.49 -1.17 22.29
N ASP A 89 2.13 -1.99 23.27
CA ASP A 89 1.00 -1.76 24.19
C ASP A 89 1.17 -0.46 24.99
N PHE A 90 2.40 -0.14 25.39
CA PHE A 90 2.71 1.14 26.02
C PHE A 90 2.50 2.32 25.05
N LEU A 91 2.98 2.23 23.81
CA LEU A 91 2.81 3.28 22.81
C LEU A 91 1.32 3.50 22.47
N MET A 92 0.52 2.44 22.39
CA MET A 92 -0.93 2.53 22.21
C MET A 92 -1.60 3.30 23.34
N ARG A 93 -1.33 2.91 24.59
CA ARG A 93 -1.93 3.53 25.79
C ARG A 93 -1.51 4.98 25.98
N THR A 94 -0.34 5.35 25.48
CA THR A 94 0.14 6.73 25.54
C THR A 94 -0.35 7.59 24.39
N ALA A 95 -1.19 7.11 23.46
CA ALA A 95 -1.67 7.87 22.29
C ALA A 95 -0.55 8.27 21.31
N THR A 96 0.46 7.41 21.13
CA THR A 96 1.56 7.65 20.20
C THR A 96 1.08 7.84 18.75
N ILE A 97 0.12 7.04 18.29
CA ILE A 97 -0.45 7.18 16.93
C ILE A 97 -0.96 8.61 16.71
N TRP A 98 -1.82 9.08 17.61
CA TRP A 98 -2.39 10.42 17.52
C TRP A 98 -1.32 11.50 17.44
N ARG A 99 -0.31 11.44 18.32
CA ARG A 99 0.79 12.43 18.33
C ARG A 99 1.60 12.43 17.04
N LEU A 100 1.94 11.25 16.52
CA LEU A 100 2.77 11.14 15.31
C LEU A 100 2.00 11.58 14.07
N VAL A 101 0.72 11.21 13.94
CA VAL A 101 -0.09 11.63 12.79
C VAL A 101 -0.35 13.13 12.85
N ASP A 102 -0.77 13.65 14.00
CA ASP A 102 -0.96 15.10 14.20
C ASP A 102 0.31 15.89 13.88
N PHE A 103 1.45 15.44 14.40
CA PHE A 103 2.75 16.04 14.13
C PHE A 103 3.10 16.05 12.63
N HIS A 104 2.91 14.91 11.95
CA HIS A 104 3.21 14.78 10.52
C HIS A 104 2.29 15.62 9.64
N MET A 105 1.00 15.71 10.00
CA MET A 105 0.05 16.54 9.28
C MET A 105 0.38 18.04 9.44
N GLY A 106 0.97 18.45 10.56
CA GLY A 106 1.39 19.83 10.76
C GLY A 106 0.20 20.77 10.71
N ASN A 107 0.23 21.75 9.81
CA ASN A 107 -0.87 22.70 9.58
C ASN A 107 -2.11 22.06 8.92
N ASP A 108 -1.98 20.86 8.35
CA ASP A 108 -3.13 20.12 7.78
C ASP A 108 -3.92 19.34 8.82
N SER A 109 -3.43 19.23 10.05
CA SER A 109 -4.10 18.47 11.10
C SER A 109 -5.44 19.11 11.46
N PRO A 110 -6.52 18.34 11.61
CA PRO A 110 -7.79 18.85 12.13
C PRO A 110 -7.68 19.37 13.57
N TYR A 111 -6.60 19.04 14.27
CA TYR A 111 -6.33 19.45 15.65
C TYR A 111 -5.29 20.59 15.75
N ALA A 112 -4.87 21.18 14.63
CA ALA A 112 -3.97 22.33 14.63
C ALA A 112 -4.68 23.57 15.18
N GLN A 113 -4.45 23.89 16.46
CA GLN A 113 -5.02 25.07 17.12
C GLN A 113 -4.32 26.37 16.70
N GLN A 114 -3.04 26.29 16.34
CA GLN A 114 -2.21 27.40 15.90
C GLN A 114 -1.41 26.99 14.68
N ARG A 115 -0.98 27.98 13.89
CA ARG A 115 -0.08 27.72 12.77
C ARG A 115 1.26 27.22 13.29
N ARG A 116 1.59 25.98 12.94
CA ARG A 116 2.86 25.31 13.24
C ARG A 116 3.93 25.75 12.26
N TRP A 117 5.18 25.68 12.70
CA TRP A 117 6.33 25.94 11.83
C TRP A 117 6.43 24.88 10.74
N ASP A 118 6.57 25.34 9.50
CA ASP A 118 6.81 24.46 8.36
C ASP A 118 8.20 23.82 8.51
N MET A 119 8.27 22.51 8.29
CA MET A 119 9.50 21.73 8.40
C MET A 119 10.16 21.55 7.04
N GLY A 120 11.48 21.50 7.03
CA GLY A 120 12.28 21.43 5.80
C GLY A 120 12.72 22.80 5.30
N ASP A 121 13.57 22.77 4.29
CA ASP A 121 13.99 23.93 3.51
C ASP A 121 14.29 23.53 2.06
N GLU A 122 14.75 24.49 1.25
CA GLU A 122 15.07 24.31 -0.17
C GLU A 122 16.05 23.16 -0.44
N TYR A 123 16.90 22.82 0.53
CA TYR A 123 17.98 21.83 0.35
C TYR A 123 17.65 20.49 0.97
N SER A 124 16.71 20.44 1.93
CA SER A 124 16.52 19.27 2.76
C SER A 124 15.10 19.16 3.31
N GLU A 125 14.51 17.98 3.10
CA GLU A 125 13.21 17.62 3.63
C GLU A 125 13.32 16.85 4.96
N PRO A 126 12.30 16.96 5.84
CA PRO A 126 12.23 16.16 7.05
C PRO A 126 12.15 14.66 6.77
N GLN A 127 12.89 13.88 7.57
CA GLN A 127 12.98 12.42 7.45
C GLN A 127 11.99 11.74 8.41
N PHE A 128 10.91 11.21 7.85
CA PHE A 128 9.81 10.51 8.51
C PHE A 128 9.86 8.98 8.35
N ARG A 129 10.88 8.43 7.67
CA ARG A 129 11.01 6.98 7.43
C ARG A 129 10.70 6.13 8.67
N ASP A 130 11.41 6.40 9.78
CA ASP A 130 11.25 5.61 11.02
C ASP A 130 9.90 5.91 11.72
N MET A 131 9.33 7.11 11.55
CA MET A 131 8.02 7.47 12.08
C MET A 131 6.90 6.65 11.42
N TRP A 132 6.92 6.53 10.10
CA TRP A 132 5.99 5.64 9.39
C TRP A 132 6.21 4.18 9.75
N GLY A 133 7.44 3.78 10.04
CA GLY A 133 7.73 2.47 10.63
C GLY A 133 6.99 2.25 11.95
N VAL A 134 7.00 3.22 12.86
CA VAL A 134 6.23 3.16 14.12
C VAL A 134 4.74 3.06 13.82
N LEU A 135 4.20 3.94 12.97
CA LEU A 135 2.78 3.97 12.64
C LEU A 135 2.31 2.65 12.00
N SER A 136 3.13 2.04 11.13
CA SER A 136 2.84 0.73 10.54
C SER A 136 2.80 -0.38 11.60
N LEU A 137 3.77 -0.42 12.52
CA LEU A 137 3.79 -1.41 13.61
C LEU A 137 2.58 -1.25 14.54
N LEU A 138 2.24 -0.02 14.92
CA LEU A 138 1.09 0.25 15.78
C LEU A 138 -0.23 0.04 15.06
N SER A 139 -0.30 0.33 13.75
CA SER A 139 -1.46 0.04 12.94
C SER A 139 -1.78 -1.45 12.90
N ARG A 140 -0.76 -2.31 12.84
CA ARG A 140 -0.88 -3.77 12.74
C ARG A 140 -1.27 -4.47 14.03
N ILE A 141 -1.53 -3.71 15.09
CA ILE A 141 -2.14 -4.20 16.33
C ILE A 141 -3.55 -3.63 16.53
N CYS A 142 -4.04 -2.79 15.63
CA CYS A 142 -5.39 -2.23 15.69
C CYS A 142 -6.41 -3.20 15.09
N LYS A 143 -7.65 -3.16 15.57
CA LYS A 143 -8.77 -3.82 14.89
C LYS A 143 -9.19 -3.04 13.65
N THR A 144 -9.24 -3.72 12.52
CA THR A 144 -9.58 -3.11 11.22
C THR A 144 -11.07 -3.17 10.91
N GLY A 145 -11.84 -4.02 11.59
CA GLY A 145 -13.23 -4.32 11.25
C GLY A 145 -13.36 -5.36 10.14
N SER A 146 -12.24 -6.01 9.78
CA SER A 146 -12.22 -7.15 8.87
C SER A 146 -12.94 -8.37 9.44
N LYS A 147 -13.47 -9.22 8.55
CA LYS A 147 -14.10 -10.51 8.91
C LYS A 147 -13.09 -11.53 9.45
N THR A 148 -11.84 -11.45 8.99
CA THR A 148 -10.76 -12.37 9.37
C THR A 148 -9.55 -11.59 9.88
N ILE A 149 -8.61 -12.28 10.51
CA ILE A 149 -7.40 -11.65 11.05
C ILE A 149 -6.43 -11.39 9.88
N PRO A 150 -5.99 -10.13 9.66
CA PRO A 150 -5.02 -9.85 8.61
C PRO A 150 -3.70 -10.61 8.80
N PRO A 151 -3.04 -11.09 7.74
CA PRO A 151 -1.77 -11.81 7.84
C PRO A 151 -0.63 -10.92 8.35
N THR A 152 -0.80 -9.60 8.29
CA THR A 152 0.14 -8.61 8.84
C THR A 152 -0.03 -8.39 10.34
N GLN A 153 -1.04 -8.97 11.00
CA GLN A 153 -1.30 -8.82 12.43
C GLN A 153 -0.05 -9.18 13.25
N LEU A 154 0.34 -8.33 14.21
CA LEU A 154 1.52 -8.55 15.06
C LEU A 154 1.20 -9.14 16.43
N ASP A 155 0.15 -8.64 17.08
CA ASP A 155 -0.25 -9.03 18.43
C ASP A 155 -1.77 -9.28 18.49
N GLN A 156 -2.33 -9.43 19.67
CA GLN A 156 -3.79 -9.43 19.81
C GLN A 156 -4.39 -8.10 19.36
N PRO A 157 -5.39 -8.10 18.45
CA PRO A 157 -6.01 -6.87 17.96
C PRO A 157 -6.63 -6.04 19.09
N GLN A 158 -6.29 -4.76 19.14
CA GLN A 158 -6.76 -3.79 20.13
C GLN A 158 -7.78 -2.84 19.53
N GLU A 159 -8.80 -2.52 20.33
CA GLU A 159 -9.70 -1.41 20.02
C GLU A 159 -8.94 -0.10 20.13
N ILE A 160 -9.16 0.80 19.17
CA ILE A 160 -8.63 2.16 19.21
C ILE A 160 -9.79 3.15 19.29
N HIS A 161 -9.54 4.29 19.92
CA HIS A 161 -10.51 5.36 19.99
C HIS A 161 -10.87 5.83 18.57
N GLN A 162 -12.16 6.12 18.32
CA GLN A 162 -12.65 6.48 17.00
C GLN A 162 -11.93 7.69 16.40
N ASP A 163 -11.59 8.70 17.21
CA ASP A 163 -10.83 9.86 16.75
C ASP A 163 -9.41 9.51 16.28
N VAL A 164 -8.76 8.55 16.94
CA VAL A 164 -7.42 8.07 16.53
C VAL A 164 -7.55 7.31 15.21
N ARG A 165 -8.58 6.48 15.07
CA ARG A 165 -8.89 5.77 13.82
C ARG A 165 -9.15 6.74 12.68
N ALA A 166 -9.99 7.75 12.90
CA ALA A 166 -10.33 8.77 11.92
C ALA A 166 -9.09 9.55 11.47
N LEU A 167 -8.22 9.92 12.42
CA LEU A 167 -6.97 10.61 12.13
C LEU A 167 -5.99 9.73 11.33
N MET A 168 -5.87 8.45 11.67
CA MET A 168 -4.98 7.50 10.97
C MET A 168 -5.46 7.16 9.55
N LEU A 169 -6.77 7.28 9.31
CA LEU A 169 -7.40 7.08 8.00
C LEU A 169 -7.70 8.41 7.29
N ASP A 170 -7.20 9.53 7.80
CA ASP A 170 -7.39 10.83 7.17
C ASP A 170 -6.78 10.86 5.76
N ALA A 171 -7.52 11.42 4.81
CA ALA A 171 -7.13 11.43 3.41
C ALA A 171 -5.81 12.16 3.18
N LYS A 172 -5.57 13.31 3.83
CA LYS A 172 -4.35 14.10 3.66
C LYS A 172 -3.15 13.39 4.29
N PHE A 173 -3.35 12.76 5.45
CA PHE A 173 -2.31 11.96 6.08
C PHE A 173 -1.88 10.80 5.17
N LEU A 174 -2.84 10.00 4.69
CA LEU A 174 -2.56 8.86 3.84
C LEU A 174 -1.99 9.29 2.48
N GLN A 175 -2.39 10.42 1.92
CA GLN A 175 -1.77 10.99 0.71
C GLN A 175 -0.29 11.31 0.93
N LYS A 176 0.06 11.96 2.05
CA LYS A 176 1.46 12.25 2.40
C LYS A 176 2.28 10.97 2.61
N MET A 177 1.68 9.94 3.22
CA MET A 177 2.35 8.67 3.47
C MET A 177 2.50 7.80 2.21
N MET A 178 1.48 7.74 1.35
CA MET A 178 1.47 6.92 0.14
C MET A 178 2.20 7.56 -1.03
N GLY A 179 2.11 8.89 -1.17
CA GLY A 179 2.79 9.65 -2.22
C GLY A 179 4.29 9.87 -1.97
N ASN A 180 4.84 9.35 -0.88
CA ASN A 180 6.23 9.58 -0.51
C ASN A 180 7.01 8.25 -0.41
N SER A 181 8.25 8.27 -0.88
CA SER A 181 9.13 7.12 -1.01
C SER A 181 9.94 6.78 0.25
N GLN A 182 9.90 7.60 1.32
CA GLN A 182 10.80 7.44 2.48
C GLN A 182 10.64 6.09 3.21
N ASN A 183 9.45 5.47 3.21
CA ASN A 183 9.26 4.11 3.75
C ASN A 183 8.11 3.33 3.09
N VAL A 184 8.32 2.95 1.82
CA VAL A 184 7.33 2.19 1.03
C VAL A 184 6.85 0.92 1.73
N ARG A 185 7.74 0.19 2.42
CA ARG A 185 7.36 -1.05 3.12
C ARG A 185 6.41 -0.80 4.27
N ALA A 186 6.62 0.25 5.07
CA ALA A 186 5.72 0.60 6.15
C ALA A 186 4.32 0.98 5.62
N THR A 187 4.26 1.69 4.49
CA THR A 187 3.03 2.01 3.78
C THR A 187 2.32 0.75 3.29
N ILE A 188 3.02 -0.16 2.61
CA ILE A 188 2.48 -1.45 2.15
C ILE A 188 1.89 -2.23 3.33
N ASP A 189 2.68 -2.44 4.39
CA ASP A 189 2.27 -3.22 5.55
C ASP A 189 1.02 -2.62 6.23
N LEU A 190 0.93 -1.29 6.30
CA LEU A 190 -0.22 -0.57 6.85
C LEU A 190 -1.44 -0.75 5.95
N VAL A 191 -1.31 -0.48 4.65
CA VAL A 191 -2.42 -0.56 3.69
C VAL A 191 -2.97 -1.98 3.65
N LYS A 192 -2.11 -3.00 3.48
CA LYS A 192 -2.48 -4.42 3.49
C LYS A 192 -3.22 -4.80 4.76
N HIS A 193 -2.82 -4.26 5.91
CA HIS A 193 -3.50 -4.52 7.17
C HIS A 193 -4.96 -4.04 7.14
N TRP A 194 -5.18 -2.79 6.70
CA TRP A 194 -6.50 -2.17 6.73
C TRP A 194 -7.47 -2.68 5.67
N ILE A 195 -6.97 -3.02 4.47
CA ILE A 195 -7.83 -3.44 3.35
C ILE A 195 -8.16 -4.93 3.36
N TRP A 196 -7.49 -5.72 4.21
CA TRP A 196 -7.71 -7.16 4.33
C TRP A 196 -9.16 -7.48 4.70
N ASP A 197 -9.87 -8.21 3.84
CA ASP A 197 -11.28 -8.61 4.04
C ASP A 197 -12.19 -7.44 4.49
N ASN A 198 -11.93 -6.23 3.98
CA ASN A 198 -12.61 -5.00 4.39
C ASN A 198 -12.92 -4.09 3.19
N GLU A 199 -14.17 -4.15 2.73
CA GLU A 199 -14.62 -3.45 1.54
C GLU A 199 -14.54 -1.92 1.67
N LEU A 200 -15.03 -1.37 2.77
CA LEU A 200 -15.05 0.08 2.98
C LEU A 200 -13.63 0.66 3.01
N SER A 201 -12.71 -0.04 3.68
CA SER A 201 -11.30 0.36 3.71
C SER A 201 -10.68 0.21 2.33
N ASN A 202 -10.92 -0.89 1.62
CA ASN A 202 -10.42 -1.11 0.26
C ASN A 202 -10.86 0.01 -0.70
N GLN A 203 -12.14 0.40 -0.68
CA GLN A 203 -12.66 1.51 -1.48
C GLN A 203 -12.01 2.84 -1.10
N TRP A 204 -11.85 3.12 0.20
CA TRP A 204 -11.22 4.35 0.68
C TRP A 204 -9.74 4.46 0.26
N PHE A 205 -8.97 3.40 0.47
CA PHE A 205 -7.56 3.35 0.05
C PHE A 205 -7.41 3.42 -1.48
N HIS A 206 -8.35 2.87 -2.24
CA HIS A 206 -8.37 3.02 -3.69
C HIS A 206 -8.52 4.49 -4.10
N GLN A 207 -9.48 5.23 -3.53
CA GLN A 207 -9.65 6.67 -3.84
C GLN A 207 -8.38 7.48 -3.54
N ILE A 208 -7.73 7.19 -2.41
CA ILE A 208 -6.48 7.85 -2.03
C ILE A 208 -5.35 7.49 -3.00
N PHE A 209 -5.22 6.20 -3.34
CA PHE A 209 -4.26 5.73 -4.33
C PHE A 209 -4.42 6.45 -5.66
N GLN A 210 -5.66 6.58 -6.16
CA GLN A 210 -5.92 7.27 -7.42
C GLN A 210 -5.56 8.74 -7.37
N LYS A 211 -5.79 9.40 -6.22
CA LYS A 211 -5.36 10.77 -6.03
C LYS A 211 -3.83 10.88 -6.03
N CYS A 212 -3.13 9.99 -5.34
CA CYS A 212 -1.67 9.95 -5.37
C CYS A 212 -1.14 9.74 -6.80
N VAL A 213 -1.72 8.82 -7.57
CA VAL A 213 -1.34 8.59 -8.98
C VAL A 213 -1.53 9.86 -9.82
N ASN A 214 -2.63 10.60 -9.63
CA ASN A 214 -2.89 11.84 -10.36
C ASN A 214 -1.92 12.97 -9.99
N ASP A 215 -1.52 13.05 -8.71
CA ASP A 215 -0.69 14.14 -8.18
C ASP A 215 0.82 13.84 -8.36
N THR A 216 1.19 12.62 -8.74
CA THR A 216 2.58 12.16 -8.84
C THR A 216 3.13 12.27 -10.27
N ASN A 217 4.33 12.83 -10.41
CA ASN A 217 5.06 12.85 -11.68
C ASN A 217 5.52 11.44 -12.08
N TYR A 218 5.64 11.18 -13.39
CA TYR A 218 6.00 9.85 -13.90
C TYR A 218 7.35 9.32 -13.36
N ASP A 219 8.31 10.20 -13.04
CA ASP A 219 9.61 9.82 -12.45
C ASP A 219 9.52 9.36 -10.97
N ALA A 220 8.40 9.65 -10.30
CA ALA A 220 8.20 9.40 -8.87
C ALA A 220 7.07 8.40 -8.58
N VAL A 221 6.50 7.76 -9.60
CA VAL A 221 5.35 6.83 -9.47
C VAL A 221 5.74 5.45 -8.94
N GLU A 222 7.02 5.08 -9.00
CA GLU A 222 7.53 3.75 -8.65
C GLU A 222 7.06 3.22 -7.27
N PRO A 223 7.09 4.01 -6.18
CA PRO A 223 6.55 3.58 -4.88
C PRO A 223 5.06 3.18 -4.92
N LEU A 224 4.27 3.84 -5.77
CA LEU A 224 2.85 3.52 -5.95
C LEU A 224 2.69 2.21 -6.73
N TYR A 225 3.57 1.91 -7.69
CA TYR A 225 3.57 0.62 -8.38
C TYR A 225 3.94 -0.53 -7.44
N MET A 226 4.94 -0.35 -6.58
CA MET A 226 5.27 -1.34 -5.54
C MET A 226 4.09 -1.59 -4.59
N LEU A 227 3.35 -0.53 -4.24
CA LEU A 227 2.14 -0.66 -3.42
C LEU A 227 1.02 -1.38 -4.19
N LEU A 228 0.84 -1.06 -5.48
CA LEU A 228 -0.15 -1.71 -6.34
C LEU A 228 0.07 -3.22 -6.42
N ASP A 229 1.30 -3.67 -6.66
CA ASP A 229 1.63 -5.10 -6.71
C ASP A 229 1.18 -5.84 -5.45
N GLU A 230 1.52 -5.27 -4.30
CA GLU A 230 1.25 -5.86 -2.99
C GLU A 230 -0.24 -5.83 -2.61
N ILE A 231 -1.01 -4.89 -3.18
CA ILE A 231 -2.48 -4.79 -3.07
C ILE A 231 -3.14 -5.86 -3.95
N LEU A 232 -2.69 -6.03 -5.19
CA LEU A 232 -3.27 -6.98 -6.15
C LEU A 232 -2.99 -8.45 -5.76
N ASP A 233 -1.85 -8.72 -5.12
CA ASP A 233 -1.46 -10.07 -4.66
C ASP A 233 -2.05 -10.46 -3.28
N LEU A 234 -2.90 -9.62 -2.68
CA LEU A 234 -3.58 -9.96 -1.43
C LEU A 234 -4.61 -11.09 -1.64
N LYS A 235 -4.29 -12.28 -1.12
CA LYS A 235 -5.10 -13.51 -1.20
C LYS A 235 -6.17 -13.56 -0.11
N ASP A 236 -7.11 -12.63 -0.17
CA ASP A 236 -8.29 -12.59 0.70
C ASP A 236 -9.59 -12.73 -0.12
N SER A 237 -10.75 -12.68 0.54
CA SER A 237 -12.04 -12.88 -0.13
C SER A 237 -12.40 -11.78 -1.14
N MET A 238 -11.63 -10.69 -1.18
CA MET A 238 -11.87 -9.51 -2.01
C MET A 238 -10.88 -9.37 -3.17
N GLN A 239 -10.00 -10.35 -3.38
CA GLN A 239 -8.91 -10.22 -4.35
C GLN A 239 -9.41 -9.90 -5.76
N ARG A 240 -10.43 -10.62 -6.22
CA ARG A 240 -10.95 -10.48 -7.59
C ARG A 240 -11.56 -9.10 -7.83
N GLU A 241 -12.42 -8.65 -6.91
CA GLU A 241 -13.07 -7.34 -6.94
C GLU A 241 -12.04 -6.21 -6.84
N ARG A 242 -11.03 -6.39 -5.98
CA ARG A 242 -9.92 -5.44 -5.83
C ARG A 242 -9.11 -5.31 -7.12
N VAL A 243 -8.76 -6.42 -7.77
CA VAL A 243 -8.04 -6.39 -9.06
C VAL A 243 -8.85 -5.62 -10.10
N ALA A 244 -10.14 -5.93 -10.27
CA ALA A 244 -11.01 -5.22 -11.19
C ALA A 244 -11.09 -3.71 -10.86
N MET A 245 -11.21 -3.37 -9.57
CA MET A 245 -11.31 -1.97 -9.13
C MET A 245 -10.03 -1.18 -9.42
N TYR A 246 -8.85 -1.72 -9.10
CA TYR A 246 -7.57 -1.02 -9.28
C TYR A 246 -7.11 -0.97 -10.75
N LEU A 247 -7.46 -1.96 -11.57
CA LEU A 247 -7.05 -1.99 -12.97
C LEU A 247 -8.06 -1.33 -13.90
N ASN A 248 -9.36 -1.55 -13.72
CA ASN A 248 -10.36 -1.27 -14.76
C ASN A 248 -11.66 -0.60 -14.27
N SER A 249 -11.68 -0.05 -13.06
CA SER A 249 -12.75 0.90 -12.73
C SER A 249 -12.64 2.16 -13.59
N ARG A 250 -13.63 3.06 -13.52
CA ARG A 250 -13.58 4.38 -14.18
C ARG A 250 -12.31 5.17 -13.86
N ASP A 251 -11.69 4.86 -12.72
CA ASP A 251 -10.46 5.44 -12.22
C ASP A 251 -9.33 4.41 -12.10
N GLY A 252 -9.46 3.22 -12.71
CA GLY A 252 -8.43 2.18 -12.73
C GLY A 252 -7.24 2.54 -13.62
N LEU A 253 -6.14 1.82 -13.44
CA LEU A 253 -4.89 2.09 -14.15
C LEU A 253 -5.03 2.00 -15.69
N ILE A 254 -5.77 1.01 -16.20
CA ILE A 254 -6.03 0.82 -17.64
C ILE A 254 -6.81 2.01 -18.20
N GLU A 255 -7.92 2.36 -17.55
CA GLU A 255 -8.78 3.46 -17.99
C GLU A 255 -8.05 4.81 -17.92
N LYS A 256 -7.24 5.05 -16.88
CA LYS A 256 -6.39 6.24 -16.80
C LYS A 256 -5.37 6.28 -17.92
N ALA A 257 -4.63 5.19 -18.13
CA ALA A 257 -3.64 5.12 -19.20
C ALA A 257 -4.28 5.39 -20.56
N PHE A 258 -5.44 4.77 -20.85
CA PHE A 258 -6.19 5.01 -22.06
C PHE A 258 -6.64 6.47 -22.18
N ARG A 259 -7.37 6.99 -21.19
CA ARG A 259 -7.99 8.34 -21.25
C ARG A 259 -6.96 9.45 -21.44
N TYR A 260 -5.79 9.31 -20.82
CA TYR A 260 -4.76 10.34 -20.77
C TYR A 260 -3.59 10.11 -21.73
N ARG A 261 -3.67 9.08 -22.59
CA ARG A 261 -2.58 8.58 -23.45
C ARG A 261 -1.87 9.63 -24.32
N PHE A 262 -2.59 10.65 -24.78
CA PHE A 262 -2.02 11.70 -25.62
C PHE A 262 -1.56 12.93 -24.83
N GLN A 263 -2.11 13.16 -23.64
CA GLN A 263 -1.76 14.30 -22.78
C GLN A 263 -0.51 14.02 -21.95
N TYR A 264 -0.35 12.77 -21.50
CA TYR A 264 0.74 12.37 -20.61
C TYR A 264 1.44 11.11 -21.14
N PRO A 265 2.20 11.20 -22.25
CA PRO A 265 2.76 10.02 -22.92
C PRO A 265 3.79 9.26 -22.08
N LEU A 266 4.59 9.94 -21.25
CA LEU A 266 5.57 9.29 -20.38
C LEU A 266 4.90 8.47 -19.26
N PHE A 267 3.88 9.04 -18.63
CA PHE A 267 3.06 8.33 -17.64
C PHE A 267 2.35 7.12 -18.27
N THR A 268 1.77 7.32 -19.46
CA THR A 268 1.08 6.26 -20.22
C THR A 268 2.01 5.12 -20.56
N TYR A 269 3.22 5.41 -21.05
CA TYR A 269 4.23 4.40 -21.30
C TYR A 269 4.62 3.65 -20.02
N GLY A 270 4.76 4.35 -18.90
CA GLY A 270 4.97 3.73 -17.59
C GLY A 270 3.86 2.77 -17.18
N CYS A 271 2.59 3.16 -17.38
CA CYS A 271 1.44 2.30 -17.14
C CYS A 271 1.45 1.05 -18.04
N ILE A 272 1.76 1.22 -19.32
CA ILE A 272 1.86 0.12 -20.30
C ILE A 272 2.93 -0.88 -19.88
N LYS A 273 4.11 -0.41 -19.43
CA LYS A 273 5.14 -1.30 -18.89
C LYS A 273 4.66 -2.04 -17.65
N LYS A 274 4.00 -1.34 -16.72
CA LYS A 274 3.48 -1.94 -15.50
C LYS A 274 2.42 -3.00 -15.78
N LEU A 275 1.51 -2.72 -16.70
CA LEU A 275 0.48 -3.67 -17.12
C LEU A 275 1.09 -4.92 -17.78
N MET A 276 2.17 -4.76 -18.56
CA MET A 276 2.90 -5.90 -19.12
C MET A 276 3.57 -6.75 -18.02
N GLU A 277 4.19 -6.12 -17.02
CA GLU A 277 4.75 -6.84 -15.87
C GLU A 277 3.70 -7.70 -15.16
N LEU A 278 2.49 -7.16 -14.96
CA LEU A 278 1.36 -7.90 -14.38
C LEU A 278 0.84 -9.00 -15.31
N ALA A 279 0.79 -8.75 -16.63
CA ALA A 279 0.27 -9.67 -17.63
C ALA A 279 1.17 -10.91 -17.84
N ARG A 280 2.48 -10.78 -17.66
CA ARG A 280 3.46 -11.87 -17.86
C ARG A 280 3.24 -13.06 -16.93
N ASP A 281 2.72 -12.83 -15.73
CA ASP A 281 2.47 -13.89 -14.77
C ASP A 281 0.97 -14.22 -14.70
N SER A 282 0.53 -15.09 -15.62
CA SER A 282 -0.85 -15.59 -15.68
C SER A 282 -1.25 -16.46 -14.49
N SER A 283 -0.32 -16.78 -13.57
CA SER A 283 -0.65 -17.45 -12.31
C SER A 283 -1.20 -16.50 -11.25
N THR A 284 -0.99 -15.18 -11.43
CA THR A 284 -1.48 -14.15 -10.51
C THR A 284 -2.92 -13.75 -10.83
N ALA A 285 -3.66 -13.27 -9.83
CA ALA A 285 -5.01 -12.76 -10.04
C ALA A 285 -5.04 -11.56 -11.01
N ALA A 286 -4.01 -10.72 -11.01
CA ALA A 286 -3.87 -9.61 -11.96
C ALA A 286 -3.63 -10.10 -13.39
N GLY A 287 -2.72 -11.07 -13.58
CA GLY A 287 -2.46 -11.67 -14.89
C GLY A 287 -3.69 -12.38 -15.46
N GLN A 288 -4.41 -13.16 -14.64
CA GLN A 288 -5.67 -13.80 -15.02
C GLN A 288 -6.73 -12.76 -15.43
N TYR A 289 -6.87 -11.69 -14.64
CA TYR A 289 -7.80 -10.62 -14.97
C TYR A 289 -7.46 -9.94 -16.30
N LEU A 290 -6.18 -9.66 -16.56
CA LEU A 290 -5.74 -9.05 -17.81
C LEU A 290 -5.98 -9.97 -19.00
N GLN A 291 -5.75 -11.27 -18.84
CA GLN A 291 -6.05 -12.30 -19.83
C GLN A 291 -7.55 -12.33 -20.17
N GLU A 292 -8.43 -12.32 -19.16
CA GLU A 292 -9.89 -12.27 -19.33
C GLU A 292 -10.39 -10.97 -19.99
N ASN A 293 -9.60 -9.90 -19.94
CA ASN A 293 -10.00 -8.54 -20.38
C ASN A 293 -9.08 -7.98 -21.48
N LYS A 294 -8.43 -8.84 -22.27
CA LYS A 294 -7.48 -8.48 -23.33
C LYS A 294 -7.96 -7.38 -24.27
N GLU A 295 -9.24 -7.41 -24.64
CA GLU A 295 -9.85 -6.45 -25.57
C GLU A 295 -9.67 -4.99 -25.12
N GLN A 296 -9.63 -4.72 -23.81
CA GLN A 296 -9.45 -3.38 -23.25
C GLN A 296 -8.04 -2.83 -23.48
N LEU A 297 -7.09 -3.68 -23.87
CA LEU A 297 -5.70 -3.36 -24.13
C LEU A 297 -5.37 -3.34 -25.64
N SER A 298 -6.37 -3.56 -26.51
CA SER A 298 -6.21 -3.55 -27.98
C SER A 298 -5.61 -2.26 -28.54
N TRP A 299 -5.77 -1.13 -27.83
CA TRP A 299 -5.20 0.16 -28.22
C TRP A 299 -3.68 0.27 -28.00
N VAL A 300 -3.08 -0.59 -27.16
CA VAL A 300 -1.71 -0.44 -26.66
C VAL A 300 -0.69 -0.52 -27.79
N CYS A 301 -0.79 -1.53 -28.68
CA CYS A 301 0.15 -1.70 -29.80
C CYS A 301 0.11 -0.51 -30.76
N SER A 302 -1.08 -0.11 -31.20
CA SER A 302 -1.26 1.04 -32.10
C SER A 302 -0.72 2.34 -31.50
N TRP A 303 -0.93 2.55 -30.18
CA TRP A 303 -0.38 3.71 -29.49
C TRP A 303 1.15 3.66 -29.40
N LEU A 304 1.73 2.49 -29.07
CA LEU A 304 3.19 2.30 -29.00
C LEU A 304 3.86 2.53 -30.36
N GLU A 305 3.30 2.01 -31.45
CA GLU A 305 3.79 2.24 -32.82
C GLU A 305 3.85 3.73 -33.14
N THR A 306 2.73 4.44 -32.96
CA THR A 306 2.64 5.89 -33.16
C THR A 306 3.66 6.65 -32.28
N HIS A 307 3.80 6.22 -31.03
CA HIS A 307 4.70 6.86 -30.08
C HIS A 307 6.19 6.64 -30.40
N ILE A 308 6.55 5.46 -30.91
CA ILE A 308 7.89 5.10 -31.39
C ILE A 308 8.26 5.92 -32.62
N GLU A 309 7.35 6.06 -33.58
CA GLU A 309 7.54 6.84 -34.80
C GLU A 309 7.78 8.33 -34.51
N HIS A 310 6.93 8.93 -33.67
CA HIS A 310 7.10 10.32 -33.24
C HIS A 310 8.43 10.55 -32.49
N SER A 311 8.85 9.56 -31.69
CA SER A 311 10.14 9.61 -30.97
C SER A 311 11.33 9.55 -31.94
N ALA A 312 11.23 8.76 -33.01
CA ALA A 312 12.27 8.66 -34.03
C ALA A 312 12.40 9.94 -34.87
N GLN A 313 11.27 10.58 -35.20
CA GLN A 313 11.25 11.84 -35.97
C GLN A 313 11.81 13.05 -35.19
N SER A 314 11.81 12.97 -33.86
CA SER A 314 12.31 14.01 -32.96
C SER A 314 13.78 13.83 -32.54
N GLN A 315 14.47 12.78 -33.02
CA GLN A 315 15.91 12.60 -32.81
C GLN A 315 16.71 13.55 -33.74
N GLY A 316 16.79 14.83 -33.36
CA GLY A 316 17.77 15.79 -33.90
C GLY A 316 19.15 15.68 -33.25
N GLU A 317 20.13 16.43 -33.78
CA GLU A 317 21.54 16.46 -33.32
C GLU A 317 21.67 16.45 -31.79
N TYR A 318 22.35 15.43 -31.25
CA TYR A 318 22.63 15.32 -29.82
C TYR A 318 23.91 16.09 -29.45
N ASP A 319 23.81 17.03 -28.51
CA ASP A 319 24.96 17.80 -28.01
C ASP A 319 26.01 16.97 -27.25
N SER A 320 25.75 15.67 -26.98
CA SER A 320 26.63 14.83 -26.18
C SER A 320 26.42 13.32 -26.46
N PRO A 321 27.50 12.52 -26.52
CA PRO A 321 27.41 11.05 -26.64
C PRO A 321 26.56 10.39 -25.55
N ALA A 322 26.54 10.93 -24.33
CA ALA A 322 25.75 10.36 -23.24
C ALA A 322 24.23 10.53 -23.47
N LYS A 323 23.82 11.65 -24.08
CA LYS A 323 22.41 11.89 -24.43
C LYS A 323 21.97 10.97 -25.58
N GLU A 324 22.86 10.74 -26.54
CA GLU A 324 22.64 9.82 -27.66
C GLU A 324 22.45 8.38 -27.18
N VAL A 325 23.34 7.87 -26.31
CA VAL A 325 23.22 6.52 -25.72
C VAL A 325 21.90 6.35 -24.98
N ASN A 326 21.53 7.31 -24.12
CA ASN A 326 20.26 7.27 -23.40
C ASN A 326 19.04 7.29 -24.33
N ALA A 327 19.11 8.04 -25.44
CA ALA A 327 18.04 8.09 -26.43
C ALA A 327 17.89 6.75 -27.17
N ILE A 328 19.00 6.11 -27.53
CA ILE A 328 19.02 4.78 -28.15
C ILE A 328 18.44 3.73 -27.18
N GLU A 329 18.85 3.74 -25.92
CA GLU A 329 18.33 2.81 -24.90
C GLU A 329 16.82 2.99 -24.68
N ARG A 330 16.34 4.23 -24.61
CA ARG A 330 14.91 4.53 -24.52
C ARG A 330 14.15 4.00 -25.73
N GLN A 331 14.67 4.20 -26.93
CA GLN A 331 14.02 3.71 -28.15
C GLN A 331 13.97 2.18 -28.18
N ARG A 332 15.07 1.51 -27.81
CA ARG A 332 15.11 0.04 -27.69
C ARG A 332 14.10 -0.48 -26.67
N SER A 333 13.97 0.18 -25.52
CA SER A 333 12.98 -0.20 -24.51
C SER A 333 11.56 -0.12 -25.04
N LYS A 334 11.21 0.89 -25.84
CA LYS A 334 9.87 1.02 -26.44
C LYS A 334 9.59 -0.09 -27.45
N VAL A 335 10.54 -0.37 -28.34
CA VAL A 335 10.42 -1.44 -29.35
C VAL A 335 10.27 -2.81 -28.69
N HIS A 336 11.08 -3.09 -27.66
CA HIS A 336 10.95 -4.33 -26.89
C HIS A 336 9.57 -4.44 -26.23
N THR A 337 9.10 -3.36 -25.60
CA THR A 337 7.77 -3.33 -24.98
C THR A 337 6.67 -3.59 -26.01
N LEU A 338 6.75 -3.01 -27.22
CA LEU A 338 5.81 -3.29 -28.31
C LEU A 338 5.82 -4.76 -28.72
N GLN A 339 6.99 -5.38 -28.88
CA GLN A 339 7.11 -6.80 -29.24
C GLN A 339 6.47 -7.72 -28.19
N GLU A 340 6.67 -7.41 -26.90
CA GLU A 340 6.04 -8.16 -25.81
C GLU A 340 4.51 -8.05 -25.85
N TRP A 341 3.98 -6.86 -26.10
CA TRP A 341 2.53 -6.65 -26.22
C TRP A 341 1.93 -7.35 -27.43
N GLN A 342 2.58 -7.27 -28.59
CA GLN A 342 2.16 -7.97 -29.80
C GLN A 342 2.12 -9.49 -29.56
N THR A 343 3.18 -10.04 -28.95
CA THR A 343 3.23 -11.47 -28.63
C THR A 343 2.10 -11.84 -27.67
N TRP A 344 1.95 -11.13 -26.56
CA TRP A 344 0.97 -11.46 -25.52
C TRP A 344 -0.49 -11.35 -26.00
N LEU A 345 -0.81 -10.35 -26.83
CA LEU A 345 -2.15 -10.19 -27.40
C LEU A 345 -2.49 -11.30 -28.42
N CYS A 346 -1.50 -11.81 -29.16
CA CYS A 346 -1.70 -12.88 -30.14
C CYS A 346 -1.69 -14.31 -29.54
N LEU A 347 -1.35 -14.48 -28.25
CA LEU A 347 -1.25 -15.82 -27.62
C LEU A 347 -2.55 -16.65 -27.67
N ASP A 348 -3.71 -16.03 -27.92
CA ASP A 348 -4.98 -16.77 -27.95
C ASP A 348 -5.35 -17.28 -29.37
N GLU A 349 -4.73 -16.75 -30.42
CA GLU A 349 -5.06 -17.13 -31.81
C GLU A 349 -4.50 -18.53 -32.17
N GLU A 350 -3.41 -18.98 -31.54
CA GLU A 350 -2.80 -20.29 -31.84
C GLU A 350 -3.50 -21.47 -31.15
N ASP A 351 -4.11 -21.28 -29.97
CA ASP A 351 -4.80 -22.36 -29.24
C ASP A 351 -6.22 -22.63 -29.78
N ASP A 352 -6.91 -21.60 -30.31
CA ASP A 352 -8.22 -21.76 -30.94
C ASP A 352 -8.12 -22.47 -32.31
N GLU A 353 -7.07 -22.24 -33.10
CA GLU A 353 -6.85 -22.99 -34.36
C GLU A 353 -6.64 -24.50 -34.10
N ILE A 354 -6.03 -24.88 -32.98
CA ILE A 354 -5.83 -26.30 -32.62
C ILE A 354 -7.15 -26.96 -32.15
N LEU A 355 -8.04 -26.19 -31.50
CA LEU A 355 -9.37 -26.65 -31.10
C LEU A 355 -10.33 -26.80 -32.30
N TYR A 356 -10.28 -25.89 -33.27
CA TYR A 356 -11.04 -26.04 -34.52
C TYR A 356 -10.49 -27.15 -35.43
N ALA A 357 -9.16 -27.33 -35.51
CA ALA A 357 -8.55 -28.40 -36.29
C ALA A 357 -8.83 -29.82 -35.75
N ARG A 358 -9.21 -29.96 -34.48
CA ARG A 358 -9.64 -31.25 -33.88
C ARG A 358 -11.10 -31.62 -34.19
N HIS A 359 -11.93 -30.66 -34.62
CA HIS A 359 -13.33 -30.91 -34.97
C HIS A 359 -13.57 -31.23 -36.46
N GLU A 360 -12.53 -31.15 -37.31
CA GLU A 360 -12.61 -31.48 -38.74
C GLU A 360 -11.96 -32.82 -39.13
N GLN A 361 -11.87 -33.79 -38.20
CA GLN A 361 -11.60 -35.18 -38.63
C GLN A 361 -12.91 -35.83 -39.10
N PRO A 362 -12.95 -36.37 -40.34
CA PRO A 362 -14.14 -37.05 -40.83
C PRO A 362 -14.37 -38.31 -39.98
N VAL A 363 -15.53 -38.37 -39.33
CA VAL A 363 -16.03 -39.58 -38.70
C VAL A 363 -16.12 -40.66 -39.77
N ILE A 364 -15.20 -41.62 -39.72
CA ILE A 364 -15.31 -42.86 -40.47
C ILE A 364 -16.50 -43.61 -39.88
N ASN A 365 -17.61 -43.60 -40.62
CA ASN A 365 -18.74 -44.49 -40.40
C ASN A 365 -18.23 -45.94 -40.38
N THR A 366 -18.21 -46.54 -39.19
CA THR A 366 -18.29 -47.99 -39.06
C THR A 366 -19.71 -48.27 -38.58
N PHE A 367 -20.51 -48.69 -39.55
CA PHE A 367 -21.70 -49.51 -39.30
C PHE A 367 -21.27 -50.70 -38.46
N ASP A 368 -21.92 -50.89 -37.32
CA ASP A 368 -22.35 -52.21 -36.89
C ASP A 368 -23.69 -52.01 -36.17
N ASP A 369 -24.72 -52.55 -36.82
CA ASP A 369 -26.02 -52.82 -36.27
C ASP A 369 -25.86 -53.77 -35.08
N ASP A 370 -26.49 -53.48 -33.96
CA ASP A 370 -27.24 -54.50 -33.22
C ASP A 370 -28.25 -53.82 -32.29
N GLU A 371 -29.50 -54.18 -32.54
CA GLU A 371 -30.70 -53.89 -31.79
C GLU A 371 -30.56 -54.38 -30.34
N ASP A 372 -31.06 -53.62 -29.38
CA ASP A 372 -31.94 -54.19 -28.36
C ASP A 372 -32.65 -53.09 -27.54
N ASP A 373 -33.97 -53.24 -27.54
CA ASP A 373 -34.98 -52.54 -26.75
C ASP A 373 -34.70 -52.59 -25.24
N GLU A 374 -35.01 -51.53 -24.49
CA GLU A 374 -36.07 -51.56 -23.47
C GLU A 374 -36.19 -50.23 -22.67
N LYS A 375 -37.42 -49.69 -22.73
CA LYS A 375 -38.23 -49.12 -21.63
C LYS A 375 -37.83 -47.80 -20.94
N LEU A 376 -38.61 -46.80 -21.32
CA LEU A 376 -39.19 -45.73 -20.50
C LEU A 376 -39.52 -46.15 -19.06
N ASP A 377 -39.21 -45.30 -18.07
CA ASP A 377 -40.25 -44.72 -17.20
C ASP A 377 -39.76 -43.58 -16.27
N HIS A 378 -40.61 -42.54 -16.23
CA HIS A 378 -40.99 -41.65 -15.12
C HIS A 378 -40.02 -40.71 -14.37
N PHE A 379 -40.19 -39.42 -14.70
CA PHE A 379 -40.48 -38.27 -13.81
C PHE A 379 -40.28 -38.42 -12.29
N ALA A 380 -39.48 -37.50 -11.71
CA ALA A 380 -39.88 -36.72 -10.55
C ALA A 380 -38.99 -35.47 -10.39
N THR A 381 -39.58 -34.31 -10.66
CA THR A 381 -39.18 -32.99 -10.17
C THR A 381 -39.40 -32.91 -8.66
N ASN A 382 -38.46 -32.38 -7.89
CA ASN A 382 -38.75 -31.84 -6.56
C ASN A 382 -38.20 -30.42 -6.44
N ASP A 383 -39.16 -29.51 -6.31
CA ASP A 383 -39.02 -28.11 -5.95
C ASP A 383 -38.34 -27.95 -4.58
N ILE A 384 -37.41 -27.00 -4.51
CA ILE A 384 -36.84 -26.50 -3.26
C ILE A 384 -37.66 -25.28 -2.84
N ASN A 385 -38.26 -25.37 -1.66
CA ASN A 385 -39.06 -24.34 -1.01
C ASN A 385 -38.15 -23.23 -0.41
N PRO A 386 -38.36 -21.93 -0.69
CA PRO A 386 -37.46 -20.86 -0.30
C PRO A 386 -37.75 -20.25 1.10
N GLU A 387 -37.85 -21.07 2.16
CA GLU A 387 -37.98 -20.56 3.54
C GLU A 387 -36.90 -21.05 4.53
N ASP A 388 -35.93 -21.86 4.10
CA ASP A 388 -34.86 -22.33 4.99
C ASP A 388 -33.57 -21.49 4.84
N ILE A 389 -33.64 -20.20 5.18
CA ILE A 389 -32.44 -19.40 5.54
C ILE A 389 -32.81 -18.42 6.67
N GLN A 390 -32.41 -18.76 7.91
CA GLN A 390 -32.13 -17.80 8.99
C GLN A 390 -30.73 -18.05 9.54
#